data_AF-A0A3M1CIH3-F1
#
_entry.id   AF-A0A3M1CIH3-F1
#
_cell.length_a   1.000
_cell.length_b   1.000
_cell.length_c   1.000
_cell.angle_alpha   90.00
_cell.angle_beta   90.00
_cell.angle_gamma   90.00
#
_symmetry.space_group_name_H-M   'P 1'
#
loop_
_entity.id
_entity.type
_entity.pdbx_description
1 polymer ?
#
loop_
_entity_poly.entity_id
_entity_poly.type
_entity_poly.pdbx_seq_one_letter_code
_entity_poly.pdbx_strand_id
1 'polypeptide(L)'
;SSAGLLATVLATADEGASVTAAGDTLVELGRDYRLGAIGYLSWLSPSRFDWQDQYTRAALEQDGPFGWGGRLRLEKTAGKYIVGSLDALFYSTNLSLNDLGYLDRANRLAVSGRIEHRRLEPIGPLNSYEVKLNAWLERSAQWRNLGDGISIEAEADFKSGWGTGVWVFSGFPLCDDRETRSAGRVAFCGGRHRWRGGTWFWSDSRLPVHGWGEFQLFSTERGFGTRATVDAVFELHPQLRFELVPGYFRSTGTIRWIDTQTLPDGSERFLFADQHAESWDVTFRSTFVFTTELTLQVFAQLFMLSVDNREKLSGPVPAGSSFGVDDLAAAPDVADDYDYRTLGMNVSAVLRYEYLPGSVAYLVYTGSFSNSASIPEFRPAALLGDLAGAGADHVFMIKISYFWG
;
A
#
# COMPACT_ATOMS: atom_id res chain seq x y z
N SER A 1 -30.62 -13.39 0.73
CA SER A 1 -30.06 -13.13 2.07
C SER A 1 -29.25 -14.32 2.56
N SER A 2 -28.19 -14.08 3.32
CA SER A 2 -27.30 -15.10 3.88
C SER A 2 -26.84 -14.72 5.29
N ALA A 3 -26.36 -15.71 6.05
CA ALA A 3 -25.66 -15.49 7.30
C ALA A 3 -24.56 -16.54 7.46
N GLY A 4 -23.43 -16.12 8.01
CA GLY A 4 -22.27 -16.96 8.29
C GLY A 4 -21.77 -16.73 9.71
N LEU A 5 -21.14 -17.75 10.28
CA LEU A 5 -20.45 -17.66 11.55
C LEU A 5 -19.16 -18.47 11.48
N LEU A 6 -18.08 -17.86 11.94
CA LEU A 6 -16.77 -18.49 12.09
C LEU A 6 -16.27 -18.18 13.50
N ALA A 7 -15.77 -19.21 14.19
CA ALA A 7 -15.09 -19.05 15.46
C ALA A 7 -13.86 -19.94 15.47
N THR A 8 -12.81 -19.49 16.13
CA THR A 8 -11.60 -20.27 16.29
C THR A 8 -11.00 -20.04 17.66
N VAL A 9 -10.46 -21.12 18.20
CA VAL A 9 -9.88 -21.18 19.54
C VAL A 9 -8.49 -21.80 19.40
N LEU A 10 -7.49 -21.12 19.93
CA LEU A 10 -6.14 -21.63 20.12
C LEU A 10 -5.88 -21.70 21.62
N ALA A 11 -5.28 -22.79 22.09
CA ALA A 11 -4.93 -22.94 23.49
C ALA A 11 -3.71 -23.85 23.65
N THR A 12 -2.78 -23.47 24.52
CA THR A 12 -1.67 -24.30 24.98
C THR A 12 -1.65 -24.34 26.50
N ALA A 13 -1.10 -25.41 27.08
CA ALA A 13 -1.10 -25.59 28.54
C ALA A 13 -0.26 -24.53 29.26
N ASP A 14 0.81 -24.04 28.61
CA ASP A 14 1.82 -23.18 29.21
C ASP A 14 1.77 -21.72 28.71
N GLU A 15 1.15 -21.47 27.55
CA GLU A 15 1.14 -20.15 26.88
C GLU A 15 -0.28 -19.61 26.68
N GLY A 16 -1.26 -20.17 27.39
CA GLY A 16 -2.64 -19.66 27.45
C GLY A 16 -3.47 -19.90 26.19
N ALA A 17 -4.47 -19.05 25.94
CA ALA A 17 -5.48 -19.23 24.91
C ALA A 17 -5.92 -17.92 24.23
N SER A 18 -6.27 -18.02 22.96
CA SER A 18 -6.92 -16.96 22.18
C SER A 18 -8.19 -17.47 21.51
N VAL A 19 -9.19 -16.60 21.44
CA VAL A 19 -10.47 -16.86 20.76
C VAL A 19 -10.73 -15.70 19.82
N THR A 20 -11.03 -15.99 18.56
CA THR A 20 -11.54 -15.00 17.61
C THR A 20 -12.81 -15.54 16.97
N ALA A 21 -13.78 -14.66 16.77
CA ALA A 21 -15.04 -15.01 16.13
C ALA A 21 -15.54 -13.88 15.24
N ALA A 22 -16.19 -14.25 14.15
CA ALA A 22 -16.86 -13.35 13.24
C ALA A 22 -18.24 -13.90 12.87
N GLY A 23 -19.21 -13.02 12.75
CA GLY A 23 -20.53 -13.34 12.20
C GLY A 23 -20.91 -12.32 11.16
N ASP A 24 -21.42 -12.76 10.03
CA ASP A 24 -21.88 -11.89 8.95
C ASP A 24 -23.34 -12.16 8.60
N THR A 25 -24.03 -11.12 8.15
CA THR A 25 -25.34 -11.24 7.53
C THR A 25 -25.45 -10.30 6.35
N LEU A 26 -26.12 -10.76 5.31
CA LEU A 26 -26.46 -9.98 4.13
C LEU A 26 -27.96 -10.08 3.88
N VAL A 27 -28.64 -8.95 3.86
CA VAL A 27 -30.07 -8.81 3.59
C VAL A 27 -30.25 -8.07 2.28
N GLU A 28 -31.01 -8.65 1.36
CA GLU A 28 -31.42 -7.98 0.13
C GLU A 28 -32.74 -7.24 0.37
N LEU A 29 -32.76 -5.93 0.10
CA LEU A 29 -33.91 -5.05 0.31
C LEU A 29 -34.50 -4.69 -1.06
N GLY A 30 -35.45 -5.49 -1.51
CA GLY A 30 -35.97 -5.40 -2.88
C GLY A 30 -34.92 -5.81 -3.91
N ARG A 31 -34.97 -5.21 -5.12
CA ARG A 31 -34.05 -5.52 -6.22
C ARG A 31 -32.76 -4.68 -6.21
N ASP A 32 -32.80 -3.55 -5.52
CA ASP A 32 -31.82 -2.48 -5.74
C ASP A 32 -30.88 -2.26 -4.56
N TYR A 33 -31.22 -2.76 -3.37
CA TYR A 33 -30.49 -2.44 -2.15
C TYR A 33 -30.01 -3.68 -1.43
N ARG A 34 -28.85 -3.56 -0.79
CA ARG A 34 -28.27 -4.58 0.08
C ARG A 34 -27.87 -3.95 1.41
N LEU A 35 -28.14 -4.67 2.49
CA LEU A 35 -27.68 -4.34 3.83
C LEU A 35 -26.80 -5.48 4.33
N GLY A 36 -25.51 -5.20 4.54
CA GLY A 36 -24.55 -6.11 5.14
C GLY A 36 -24.20 -5.69 6.56
N ALA A 37 -24.03 -6.65 7.46
CA ALA A 37 -23.45 -6.43 8.77
C ALA A 37 -22.45 -7.55 9.07
N ILE A 38 -21.29 -7.19 9.59
CA ILE A 38 -20.28 -8.12 10.10
C ILE A 38 -19.93 -7.70 11.52
N GLY A 39 -19.93 -8.63 12.46
CA GLY A 39 -19.44 -8.44 13.83
C GLY A 39 -18.20 -9.28 14.07
N TYR A 40 -17.26 -8.74 14.85
CA TYR A 40 -16.02 -9.38 15.25
C TYR A 40 -15.90 -9.40 16.77
N LEU A 41 -15.33 -10.47 17.31
CA LEU A 41 -14.99 -10.64 18.72
C LEU A 41 -13.60 -11.27 18.82
N SER A 42 -12.81 -10.81 19.79
CA SER A 42 -11.54 -11.40 20.16
C SER A 42 -11.43 -11.47 21.68
N TRP A 43 -10.81 -12.54 22.18
CA TRP A 43 -10.44 -12.70 23.58
C TRP A 43 -9.05 -13.30 23.65
N LEU A 44 -8.21 -12.75 24.53
CA LEU A 44 -6.83 -13.18 24.73
C LEU A 44 -6.62 -13.42 26.23
N SER A 45 -6.00 -14.54 26.61
CA SER A 45 -5.53 -14.70 27.98
C SER A 45 -4.24 -13.90 28.24
N PRO A 46 -3.87 -13.68 29.52
CA PRO A 46 -2.69 -12.88 29.87
C PRO A 46 -1.35 -13.44 29.36
N SER A 47 -1.21 -14.77 29.28
CA SER A 47 -0.20 -15.44 28.48
C SER A 47 -0.86 -15.82 27.15
N ARG A 48 -0.29 -15.44 26.01
CA ARG A 48 -0.77 -15.93 24.70
C ARG A 48 0.40 -16.51 23.92
N PHE A 49 0.11 -17.55 23.13
CA PHE A 49 1.05 -18.03 22.13
C PHE A 49 1.03 -17.08 20.94
N ASP A 50 2.17 -16.43 20.73
CA ASP A 50 2.36 -15.44 19.67
C ASP A 50 2.69 -16.13 18.35
N TRP A 51 1.64 -16.48 17.58
CA TRP A 51 1.80 -17.15 16.28
C TRP A 51 2.47 -16.25 15.22
N GLN A 52 2.29 -14.93 15.36
CA GLN A 52 2.82 -13.93 14.46
C GLN A 52 4.07 -13.25 15.03
N ASP A 53 5.07 -13.08 14.17
CA ASP A 53 6.23 -12.27 14.49
C ASP A 53 5.88 -10.78 14.59
N GLN A 54 6.81 -9.98 15.09
CA GLN A 54 6.64 -8.53 15.24
C GLN A 54 6.39 -7.78 13.90
N TYR A 55 6.62 -8.42 12.75
CA TYR A 55 6.48 -7.82 11.42
C TYR A 55 5.11 -8.06 10.79
N THR A 56 4.35 -9.02 11.32
CA THR A 56 3.03 -9.42 10.82
C THR A 56 1.87 -8.92 11.67
N ARG A 57 2.13 -8.42 12.89
CA ARG A 57 1.12 -7.85 13.80
C ARG A 57 0.64 -6.45 13.39
N ALA A 58 -0.56 -6.10 13.87
CA ALA A 58 -1.09 -4.75 13.74
C ALA A 58 -0.19 -3.76 14.50
N ALA A 59 0.15 -2.62 13.88
CA ALA A 59 1.14 -1.69 14.43
C ALA A 59 0.77 -1.01 15.76
N LEU A 60 -0.48 -1.15 16.22
CA LEU A 60 -1.02 -0.54 17.44
C LEU A 60 -1.86 -1.52 18.27
N GLU A 61 -1.59 -2.83 18.13
CA GLU A 61 -2.26 -3.85 18.94
C GLU A 61 -1.99 -3.58 20.43
N GLN A 62 -3.05 -3.33 21.20
CA GLN A 62 -3.00 -3.37 22.65
C GLN A 62 -3.55 -4.73 23.07
N ASP A 63 -2.69 -5.56 23.66
CA ASP A 63 -3.06 -6.87 24.19
C ASP A 63 -3.98 -6.68 25.40
N GLY A 64 -5.28 -6.50 25.10
CA GLY A 64 -6.34 -6.48 26.08
C GLY A 64 -7.10 -7.81 26.06
N PRO A 65 -7.71 -8.20 27.20
CA PRO A 65 -8.34 -9.52 27.31
C PRO A 65 -9.56 -9.67 26.40
N PHE A 66 -10.19 -8.58 25.98
CA PHE A 66 -11.37 -8.63 25.12
C PHE A 66 -11.37 -7.48 24.13
N GLY A 67 -11.64 -7.81 22.86
CA GLY A 67 -11.82 -6.89 21.76
C GLY A 67 -13.08 -7.23 20.97
N TRP A 68 -13.65 -6.21 20.37
CA TRP A 68 -14.81 -6.32 19.50
C TRP A 68 -14.72 -5.34 18.36
N GLY A 69 -15.50 -5.60 17.31
CA GLY A 69 -15.64 -4.69 16.20
C GLY A 69 -16.75 -5.07 15.26
N GLY A 70 -16.87 -4.34 14.17
CA GLY A 70 -17.82 -4.66 13.14
C GLY A 70 -17.83 -3.67 11.99
N ARG A 71 -18.59 -4.04 10.96
CA ARG A 71 -18.85 -3.24 9.78
C ARG A 71 -20.33 -3.33 9.42
N LEU A 72 -20.93 -2.18 9.18
CA LEU A 72 -22.26 -2.06 8.59
C LEU A 72 -22.10 -1.47 7.20
N ARG A 73 -22.86 -1.98 6.24
CA ARG A 73 -22.81 -1.53 4.85
C ARG A 73 -24.20 -1.50 4.25
N LEU A 74 -24.63 -0.33 3.80
CA LEU A 74 -25.82 -0.14 2.99
C LEU A 74 -25.40 0.19 1.57
N GLU A 75 -25.86 -0.56 0.59
CA GLU A 75 -25.54 -0.34 -0.82
C GLU A 75 -26.80 -0.21 -1.66
N LYS A 76 -26.78 0.74 -2.60
CA LYS A 76 -27.65 0.71 -3.77
C LYS A 76 -26.85 0.04 -4.90
N THR A 77 -27.15 -1.22 -5.19
CA THR A 77 -26.41 -2.03 -6.19
C THR A 77 -27.00 -1.94 -7.59
N ALA A 78 -28.27 -1.54 -7.72
CA ALA A 78 -28.94 -1.42 -9.01
C ALA A 78 -29.51 -0.02 -9.25
N GLY A 79 -29.58 0.34 -10.53
CA GLY A 79 -29.90 1.67 -11.02
C GLY A 79 -29.16 1.94 -12.32
N LYS A 80 -29.86 2.54 -13.29
CA LYS A 80 -29.27 2.87 -14.60
C LYS A 80 -28.17 3.93 -14.47
N TYR A 81 -28.45 4.98 -13.70
CA TYR A 81 -27.56 6.14 -13.61
C TYR A 81 -26.90 6.32 -12.26
N ILE A 82 -27.56 5.94 -11.15
CA ILE A 82 -27.05 6.24 -9.81
C ILE A 82 -27.00 4.98 -8.98
N VAL A 83 -25.81 4.72 -8.43
CA VAL A 83 -25.53 3.71 -7.41
C VAL A 83 -24.70 4.34 -6.29
N GLY A 84 -24.54 3.64 -5.18
CA GLY A 84 -23.77 4.17 -4.07
C GLY A 84 -23.73 3.25 -2.87
N SER A 85 -22.92 3.62 -1.87
CA SER A 85 -22.85 2.91 -0.60
C SER A 85 -22.62 3.86 0.56
N LEU A 86 -23.03 3.40 1.74
CA LEU A 86 -22.69 3.96 3.04
C LEU A 86 -22.12 2.82 3.88
N ASP A 87 -20.94 3.04 4.42
CA ASP A 87 -20.16 2.08 5.17
C ASP A 87 -19.83 2.68 6.54
N ALA A 88 -20.01 1.91 7.60
CA ALA A 88 -19.60 2.26 8.96
C ALA A 88 -18.79 1.12 9.54
N LEU A 89 -17.64 1.42 10.12
CA LEU A 89 -16.70 0.48 10.69
C LEU A 89 -16.33 0.94 12.10
N PHE A 90 -16.27 0.00 13.03
CA PHE A 90 -15.93 0.26 14.42
C PHE A 90 -15.07 -0.88 14.95
N TYR A 91 -13.86 -0.58 15.36
CA TYR A 91 -12.90 -1.50 15.97
C TYR A 91 -12.50 -0.95 17.33
N SER A 92 -12.74 -1.73 18.38
CA SER A 92 -12.24 -1.42 19.71
C SER A 92 -10.70 -1.40 19.75
N THR A 93 -10.14 -0.81 20.80
CA THR A 93 -8.68 -0.70 20.97
C THR A 93 -7.97 -2.04 21.10
N ASN A 94 -8.64 -3.03 21.70
CA ASN A 94 -8.07 -4.35 22.01
C ASN A 94 -8.49 -5.43 20.99
N LEU A 95 -9.07 -5.03 19.86
CA LEU A 95 -9.45 -5.99 18.82
C LEU A 95 -8.19 -6.62 18.24
N SER A 96 -8.08 -7.94 18.38
CA SER A 96 -6.99 -8.73 17.83
C SER A 96 -7.56 -9.87 16.99
N LEU A 97 -7.35 -9.80 15.67
CA LEU A 97 -7.82 -10.80 14.70
C LEU A 97 -6.67 -11.46 13.95
N ASN A 98 -5.43 -11.07 14.26
CA ASN A 98 -4.24 -11.42 13.51
C ASN A 98 -3.83 -12.90 13.66
N ASP A 99 -4.21 -13.56 14.75
CA ASP A 99 -3.87 -14.97 14.96
C ASP A 99 -4.36 -15.87 13.80
N LEU A 100 -5.43 -15.49 13.10
CA LEU A 100 -6.07 -16.32 12.06
C LEU A 100 -6.58 -15.54 10.84
N GLY A 101 -6.45 -14.21 10.86
CA GLY A 101 -6.84 -13.31 9.80
C GLY A 101 -5.83 -12.18 9.66
N TYR A 102 -6.29 -11.06 9.10
CA TYR A 102 -5.46 -9.88 8.97
C TYR A 102 -6.25 -8.66 9.44
N LEU A 103 -5.71 -7.97 10.43
CA LEU A 103 -6.15 -6.67 10.88
C LEU A 103 -4.98 -5.70 10.76
N ASP A 104 -5.04 -4.77 9.82
CA ASP A 104 -4.01 -3.72 9.69
C ASP A 104 -3.94 -2.85 10.96
N ARG A 105 -5.11 -2.55 11.55
CA ARG A 105 -5.20 -1.61 12.67
C ARG A 105 -6.47 -1.77 13.51
N ALA A 106 -6.29 -1.85 14.84
CA ALA A 106 -7.34 -1.70 15.85
C ALA A 106 -7.60 -0.21 16.19
N ASN A 107 -8.47 0.08 17.15
CA ASN A 107 -8.73 1.45 17.62
C ASN A 107 -9.20 2.42 16.49
N ARG A 108 -10.25 2.03 15.76
CA ARG A 108 -10.69 2.72 14.54
C ARG A 108 -12.20 2.81 14.46
N LEU A 109 -12.72 4.03 14.31
CA LEU A 109 -14.10 4.31 13.94
C LEU A 109 -14.07 5.02 12.58
N ALA A 110 -14.67 4.43 11.56
CA ALA A 110 -14.71 5.03 10.23
C ALA A 110 -16.15 5.05 9.69
N VAL A 111 -16.52 6.12 9.02
CA VAL A 111 -17.76 6.20 8.23
C VAL A 111 -17.37 6.70 6.85
N SER A 112 -17.81 6.02 5.80
CA SER A 112 -17.57 6.43 4.43
C SER A 112 -18.82 6.30 3.58
N GLY A 113 -18.96 7.22 2.64
CA GLY A 113 -20.05 7.26 1.69
C GLY A 113 -19.51 7.40 0.27
N ARG A 114 -20.18 6.75 -0.67
CA ARG A 114 -19.89 6.83 -2.09
C ARG A 114 -21.18 7.02 -2.88
N ILE A 115 -21.15 7.95 -3.81
CA ILE A 115 -22.20 8.13 -4.82
C ILE A 115 -21.52 8.06 -6.19
N GLU A 116 -22.05 7.24 -7.08
CA GLU A 116 -21.57 7.08 -8.45
C GLU A 116 -22.70 7.45 -9.41
N HIS A 117 -22.44 8.43 -10.27
CA HIS A 117 -23.22 8.66 -11.48
C HIS A 117 -22.52 7.97 -12.64
N ARG A 118 -23.20 7.02 -13.29
CA ARG A 118 -22.65 6.26 -14.41
C ARG A 118 -23.56 6.27 -15.62
N ARG A 119 -22.98 6.04 -16.78
CA ARG A 119 -23.69 5.66 -17.98
C ARG A 119 -22.94 4.52 -18.65
N LEU A 120 -23.56 3.34 -18.68
CA LEU A 120 -23.00 2.13 -19.28
C LEU A 120 -23.43 1.93 -20.74
N GLU A 121 -24.25 2.85 -21.27
CA GLU A 121 -24.74 2.82 -22.65
C GLU A 121 -23.98 3.82 -23.52
N PRO A 122 -23.52 3.42 -24.72
CA PRO A 122 -22.72 4.28 -25.58
C PRO A 122 -23.40 5.61 -25.94
N ILE A 123 -22.60 6.68 -26.06
CA ILE A 123 -23.03 8.01 -26.49
C ILE A 123 -21.91 8.71 -27.27
N GLY A 124 -22.16 9.03 -28.54
CA GLY A 124 -21.14 9.63 -29.40
C GLY A 124 -19.86 8.76 -29.47
N PRO A 125 -18.67 9.30 -29.15
CA PRO A 125 -17.42 8.54 -29.12
C PRO A 125 -17.22 7.70 -27.85
N LEU A 126 -18.01 7.94 -26.79
CA LEU A 126 -17.91 7.23 -25.52
C LEU A 126 -18.65 5.88 -25.59
N ASN A 127 -18.03 4.88 -24.99
CA ASN A 127 -18.65 3.60 -24.67
C ASN A 127 -19.37 3.67 -23.31
N SER A 128 -18.67 4.20 -22.30
CA SER A 128 -19.17 4.37 -20.94
C SER A 128 -18.47 5.55 -20.25
N TYR A 129 -19.10 6.09 -19.20
CA TYR A 129 -18.43 6.98 -18.26
C TYR A 129 -19.00 6.80 -16.86
N GLU A 130 -18.21 7.15 -15.86
CA GLU A 130 -18.63 7.25 -14.47
C GLU A 130 -17.99 8.44 -13.76
N VAL A 131 -18.70 8.96 -12.76
CA VAL A 131 -18.24 10.00 -11.84
C VAL A 131 -18.60 9.56 -10.43
N LYS A 132 -17.59 9.35 -9.60
CA LYS A 132 -17.71 8.95 -8.19
C LYS A 132 -17.39 10.14 -7.31
N LEU A 133 -18.23 10.34 -6.31
CA LEU A 133 -17.99 11.20 -5.16
C LEU A 133 -17.84 10.30 -3.93
N ASN A 134 -16.71 10.40 -3.25
CA ASN A 134 -16.45 9.69 -2.00
C ASN A 134 -16.25 10.70 -0.88
N ALA A 135 -16.73 10.40 0.31
CA ALA A 135 -16.41 11.14 1.52
C ALA A 135 -16.22 10.15 2.67
N TRP A 136 -15.28 10.42 3.56
CA TRP A 136 -15.06 9.57 4.72
C TRP A 136 -14.57 10.37 5.91
N LEU A 137 -14.85 9.81 7.07
CA LEU A 137 -14.39 10.27 8.36
C LEU A 137 -13.72 9.12 9.09
N GLU A 138 -12.57 9.36 9.71
CA GLU A 138 -11.85 8.34 10.46
C GLU A 138 -11.34 8.85 11.81
N ARG A 139 -11.66 8.12 12.87
CA ARG A 139 -11.37 8.49 14.26
C ARG A 139 -10.73 7.34 15.03
N SER A 140 -9.88 7.67 16.00
CA SER A 140 -9.51 6.74 17.07
C SER A 140 -10.56 6.74 18.21
N ALA A 141 -10.45 5.83 19.18
CA ALA A 141 -11.27 5.84 20.40
C ALA A 141 -11.05 7.11 21.24
N GLN A 142 -9.89 7.76 21.10
CA GLN A 142 -9.61 9.09 21.69
C GLN A 142 -10.09 10.24 20.80
N TRP A 143 -10.90 9.98 19.78
CA TRP A 143 -11.44 10.96 18.83
C TRP A 143 -10.38 11.72 18.02
N ARG A 144 -9.15 11.20 17.91
CA ARG A 144 -8.15 11.78 17.00
C ARG A 144 -8.57 11.56 15.56
N ASN A 145 -8.41 12.57 14.71
CA ASN A 145 -8.64 12.42 13.28
C ASN A 145 -7.52 11.57 12.67
N LEU A 146 -7.82 10.37 12.18
CA LEU A 146 -6.82 9.49 11.56
C LEU A 146 -6.77 9.66 10.03
N GLY A 147 -7.75 10.36 9.44
CA GLY A 147 -7.79 10.58 8.00
C GLY A 147 -9.20 10.85 7.50
N ASP A 148 -9.57 12.12 7.45
CA ASP A 148 -10.82 12.57 6.82
C ASP A 148 -10.55 13.07 5.41
N GLY A 149 -11.53 12.90 4.54
CA GLY A 149 -11.50 13.61 3.28
C GLY A 149 -12.66 13.35 2.35
N ILE A 150 -12.51 13.95 1.19
CA ILE A 150 -13.45 13.90 0.07
C ILE A 150 -12.65 13.66 -1.20
N SER A 151 -13.16 12.81 -2.09
CA SER A 151 -12.60 12.64 -3.42
C SER A 151 -13.67 12.66 -4.49
N ILE A 152 -13.31 13.21 -5.65
CA ILE A 152 -14.06 13.12 -6.89
C ILE A 152 -13.19 12.39 -7.87
N GLU A 153 -13.76 11.38 -8.53
CA GLU A 153 -13.11 10.57 -9.54
C GLU A 153 -14.04 10.52 -10.75
N ALA A 154 -13.50 10.72 -11.94
CA ALA A 154 -14.23 10.60 -13.18
C ALA A 154 -13.45 9.71 -14.14
N GLU A 155 -14.14 8.79 -14.79
CA GLU A 155 -13.56 7.84 -15.74
C GLU A 155 -14.41 7.78 -17.01
N ALA A 156 -13.75 7.61 -18.16
CA ALA A 156 -14.39 7.54 -19.47
C ALA A 156 -13.72 6.49 -20.36
N ASP A 157 -14.53 5.56 -20.88
CA ASP A 157 -14.15 4.60 -21.90
C ASP A 157 -14.58 5.08 -23.27
N PHE A 158 -13.67 5.03 -24.25
CA PHE A 158 -13.97 5.33 -25.64
C PHE A 158 -14.23 4.03 -26.42
N LYS A 159 -15.07 4.14 -27.47
CA LYS A 159 -15.35 3.00 -28.39
C LYS A 159 -14.11 2.48 -29.12
N SER A 160 -13.04 3.28 -29.16
CA SER A 160 -11.75 2.87 -29.72
C SER A 160 -11.00 1.86 -28.83
N GLY A 161 -11.43 1.62 -27.59
CA GLY A 161 -10.69 0.82 -26.60
C GLY A 161 -9.71 1.63 -25.75
N TRP A 162 -9.58 2.93 -26.02
CA TRP A 162 -8.83 3.86 -25.18
C TRP A 162 -9.71 4.34 -24.01
N GLY A 163 -9.09 4.84 -22.96
CA GLY A 163 -9.81 5.51 -21.89
C GLY A 163 -8.93 6.40 -21.04
N THR A 164 -9.59 7.16 -20.17
CA THR A 164 -8.93 8.08 -19.26
C THR A 164 -9.75 8.26 -18.00
N GLY A 165 -9.05 8.58 -16.91
CA GLY A 165 -9.67 9.08 -15.72
C GLY A 165 -8.90 10.22 -15.09
N VAL A 166 -9.59 10.93 -14.21
CA VAL A 166 -9.07 12.01 -13.39
C VAL A 166 -9.64 11.88 -11.99
N TRP A 167 -8.83 12.14 -10.99
CA TRP A 167 -9.24 12.12 -9.61
C TRP A 167 -8.64 13.28 -8.84
N VAL A 168 -9.40 13.81 -7.90
CA VAL A 168 -8.95 14.85 -6.97
C VAL A 168 -9.43 14.46 -5.58
N PHE A 169 -8.55 14.62 -4.61
CA PHE A 169 -8.74 14.35 -3.21
C PHE A 169 -8.38 15.61 -2.40
N SER A 170 -9.23 15.92 -1.44
CA SER A 170 -8.93 16.88 -0.38
C SER A 170 -9.03 16.18 0.97
N GLY A 171 -7.92 16.18 1.69
CA GLY A 171 -7.77 15.66 3.04
C GLY A 171 -7.70 16.80 4.05
N PHE A 172 -8.35 16.59 5.19
CA PHE A 172 -8.25 17.52 6.32
C PHE A 172 -7.04 17.18 7.20
N PRO A 173 -6.60 18.09 8.08
CA PRO A 173 -5.57 17.82 9.09
C PRO A 173 -5.80 16.47 9.79
N LEU A 174 -4.81 15.59 9.74
CA LEU A 174 -4.86 14.24 10.31
C LEU A 174 -3.71 14.02 11.28
N CYS A 175 -3.88 13.05 12.17
CA CYS A 175 -2.89 12.60 13.13
C CYS A 175 -2.43 11.19 12.80
N ASP A 176 -1.13 11.02 12.66
CA ASP A 176 -0.44 9.74 12.51
C ASP A 176 0.20 9.36 13.85
N ASP A 177 -0.40 8.40 14.53
CA ASP A 177 0.09 7.82 15.78
C ASP A 177 1.00 6.59 15.59
N ARG A 178 1.40 6.33 14.33
CA ARG A 178 2.43 5.36 13.95
C ARG A 178 3.74 6.03 13.57
N GLU A 179 3.71 7.29 13.10
CA GLU A 179 4.87 8.04 12.59
C GLU A 179 6.08 7.96 13.52
N THR A 180 5.87 8.15 14.83
CA THR A 180 6.95 8.19 15.84
C THR A 180 7.41 6.82 16.35
N ARG A 181 6.85 5.73 15.81
CA ARG A 181 7.13 4.34 16.26
C ARG A 181 6.96 4.14 17.78
N SER A 182 6.15 4.98 18.44
CA SER A 182 5.94 4.98 19.89
C SER A 182 4.71 4.18 20.34
N ALA A 183 4.27 3.21 19.54
CA ALA A 183 3.07 2.37 19.79
C ALA A 183 1.81 3.19 20.14
N GLY A 184 1.60 4.33 19.47
CA GLY A 184 0.42 5.18 19.67
C GLY A 184 0.46 6.07 20.91
N ARG A 185 1.58 6.06 21.67
CA ARG A 185 1.80 6.96 22.81
C ARG A 185 1.93 8.41 22.39
N VAL A 186 2.47 8.66 21.19
CA VAL A 186 2.63 10.02 20.66
C VAL A 186 2.15 10.07 19.21
N ALA A 187 1.17 10.93 18.94
CA ALA A 187 0.64 11.17 17.60
C ALA A 187 1.25 12.42 16.94
N PHE A 188 1.65 12.29 15.68
CA PHE A 188 2.06 13.41 14.84
C PHE A 188 0.86 13.96 14.06
N CYS A 189 0.45 15.19 14.36
CA CYS A 189 -0.69 15.82 13.69
C CYS A 189 -0.23 16.80 12.61
N GLY A 190 -0.56 16.51 11.36
CA GLY A 190 -0.35 17.44 10.25
C GLY A 190 -1.26 18.66 10.39
N GLY A 191 -0.70 19.86 10.38
CA GLY A 191 -1.45 21.11 10.58
C GLY A 191 -2.15 21.69 9.34
N ARG A 192 -1.95 21.09 8.16
CA ARG A 192 -2.40 21.67 6.87
C ARG A 192 -3.37 20.77 6.14
N HIS A 193 -4.29 21.41 5.42
CA HIS A 193 -5.11 20.75 4.41
C HIS A 193 -4.21 20.12 3.36
N ARG A 194 -4.40 18.82 3.12
CA ARG A 194 -3.68 18.09 2.08
C ARG A 194 -4.55 17.98 0.85
N TRP A 195 -3.96 18.11 -0.33
CA TRP A 195 -4.62 17.79 -1.58
C TRP A 195 -3.76 16.81 -2.36
N ARG A 196 -4.42 15.97 -3.14
CA ARG A 196 -3.77 15.09 -4.11
C ARG A 196 -4.69 14.97 -5.30
N GLY A 197 -4.13 14.86 -6.48
CA GLY A 197 -4.91 14.60 -7.68
C GLY A 197 -4.06 13.92 -8.71
N GLY A 198 -4.71 13.22 -9.61
CA GLY A 198 -4.03 12.50 -10.66
C GLY A 198 -4.92 12.27 -11.86
N THR A 199 -4.29 11.81 -12.92
CA THR A 199 -4.95 11.36 -14.13
C THR A 199 -4.32 10.05 -14.54
N TRP A 200 -5.14 9.17 -15.09
CA TRP A 200 -4.67 7.96 -15.75
C TRP A 200 -5.25 7.88 -17.15
N PHE A 201 -4.55 7.16 -18.01
CA PHE A 201 -4.95 6.88 -19.38
C PHE A 201 -4.55 5.45 -19.72
N TRP A 202 -5.32 4.81 -20.58
CA TRP A 202 -4.97 3.51 -21.14
C TRP A 202 -5.31 3.47 -22.62
N SER A 203 -4.56 2.67 -23.35
CA SER A 203 -4.74 2.47 -24.78
C SER A 203 -5.55 1.21 -25.07
N ASP A 204 -5.97 1.08 -26.33
CA ASP A 204 -6.59 -0.13 -26.83
C ASP A 204 -5.65 -1.35 -26.72
N SER A 205 -6.05 -2.35 -25.92
CA SER A 205 -5.29 -3.58 -25.69
C SER A 205 -5.17 -4.49 -26.92
N ARG A 206 -5.86 -4.16 -28.03
CA ARG A 206 -5.74 -4.87 -29.31
C ARG A 206 -4.53 -4.41 -30.13
N LEU A 207 -3.86 -3.33 -29.74
CA LEU A 207 -2.69 -2.81 -30.44
C LEU A 207 -1.42 -3.58 -30.03
N PRO A 208 -0.46 -3.79 -30.96
CA PRO A 208 0.81 -4.46 -30.66
C PRO A 208 1.66 -3.75 -29.60
N VAL A 209 1.42 -2.47 -29.37
CA VAL A 209 1.97 -1.71 -28.25
C VAL A 209 0.80 -1.06 -27.55
N HIS A 210 0.59 -1.41 -26.29
CA HIS A 210 -0.50 -0.91 -25.48
C HIS A 210 -0.07 -0.80 -24.02
N GLY A 211 -0.89 -0.17 -23.19
CA GLY A 211 -0.59 -0.04 -21.78
C GLY A 211 -1.41 1.06 -21.12
N TRP A 212 -0.98 1.47 -19.93
CA TRP A 212 -1.60 2.54 -19.18
C TRP A 212 -0.54 3.42 -18.52
N GLY A 213 -0.92 4.62 -18.12
CA GLY A 213 -0.08 5.47 -17.30
C GLY A 213 -0.91 6.27 -16.32
N GLU A 214 -0.36 6.51 -15.14
CA GLU A 214 -0.90 7.41 -14.14
C GLU A 214 0.15 8.47 -13.79
N PHE A 215 -0.32 9.71 -13.67
CA PHE A 215 0.45 10.81 -13.13
C PHE A 215 -0.35 11.46 -12.01
N GLN A 216 0.34 11.84 -10.94
CA GLN A 216 -0.28 12.44 -9.76
C GLN A 216 0.62 13.45 -9.09
N LEU A 217 -0.02 14.45 -8.49
CA LEU A 217 0.58 15.50 -7.68
C LEU A 217 -0.08 15.51 -6.30
N PHE A 218 0.69 15.79 -5.26
CA PHE A 218 0.19 15.93 -3.90
C PHE A 218 0.93 17.02 -3.13
N SER A 219 0.23 17.68 -2.22
CA SER A 219 0.85 18.56 -1.23
C SER A 219 1.52 17.75 -0.12
N THR A 220 2.59 18.29 0.43
CA THR A 220 3.21 17.85 1.68
C THR A 220 3.07 18.95 2.74
N GLU A 221 3.64 18.77 3.92
CA GLU A 221 3.61 19.78 4.99
C GLU A 221 4.24 21.12 4.54
N ARG A 222 5.35 21.07 3.80
CA ARG A 222 6.14 22.24 3.39
C ARG A 222 6.42 22.34 1.88
N GLY A 223 5.84 21.46 1.07
CA GLY A 223 6.09 21.42 -0.36
C GLY A 223 5.06 20.61 -1.14
N PHE A 224 5.55 19.84 -2.09
CA PHE A 224 4.75 18.96 -2.94
C PHE A 224 5.54 17.73 -3.34
N GLY A 225 4.82 16.74 -3.83
CA GLY A 225 5.39 15.58 -4.47
C GLY A 225 4.62 15.18 -5.72
N THR A 226 5.29 14.33 -6.49
CA THR A 226 4.84 13.81 -7.76
C THR A 226 5.05 12.30 -7.74
N ARG A 227 4.11 11.57 -8.34
CA ARG A 227 4.33 10.17 -8.70
C ARG A 227 3.85 9.94 -10.13
N ALA A 228 4.59 9.13 -10.87
CA ALA A 228 4.21 8.71 -12.20
C ALA A 228 4.49 7.22 -12.33
N THR A 229 3.57 6.49 -12.95
CA THR A 229 3.78 5.09 -13.31
C THR A 229 3.29 4.92 -14.73
N VAL A 230 4.09 4.26 -15.56
CA VAL A 230 3.67 3.82 -16.89
C VAL A 230 3.78 2.31 -16.90
N ASP A 231 2.84 1.65 -17.53
CA ASP A 231 2.88 0.25 -17.92
C ASP A 231 2.84 0.23 -19.44
N ALA A 232 3.85 -0.37 -20.07
CA ALA A 232 3.95 -0.48 -21.51
C ALA A 232 4.18 -1.94 -21.89
N VAL A 233 3.19 -2.53 -22.55
CA VAL A 233 3.17 -3.89 -23.05
C VAL A 233 3.48 -3.87 -24.55
N PHE A 234 4.39 -4.75 -24.95
CA PHE A 234 4.86 -4.91 -26.32
C PHE A 234 4.63 -6.36 -26.76
N GLU A 235 3.77 -6.52 -27.76
CA GLU A 235 3.41 -7.78 -28.41
C GLU A 235 3.74 -7.68 -29.91
N LEU A 236 4.99 -7.30 -30.20
CA LEU A 236 5.47 -7.05 -31.57
C LEU A 236 5.64 -8.35 -32.38
N HIS A 237 5.69 -9.51 -31.72
CA HIS A 237 5.84 -10.81 -32.35
C HIS A 237 5.05 -11.88 -31.55
N PRO A 238 4.40 -12.88 -32.19
CA PRO A 238 3.60 -13.88 -31.47
C PRO A 238 4.35 -14.70 -30.42
N GLN A 239 5.68 -14.76 -30.54
CA GLN A 239 6.56 -15.49 -29.62
C GLN A 239 7.17 -14.61 -28.52
N LEU A 240 7.05 -13.29 -28.61
CA LEU A 240 7.69 -12.36 -27.66
C LEU A 240 6.67 -11.36 -27.14
N ARG A 241 6.43 -11.43 -25.83
CA ARG A 241 5.75 -10.38 -25.08
C ARG A 241 6.72 -9.82 -24.05
N PHE A 242 6.88 -8.51 -23.99
CA PHE A 242 7.53 -7.89 -22.85
C PHE A 242 6.75 -6.68 -22.35
N GLU A 243 6.97 -6.35 -21.09
CA GLU A 243 6.27 -5.34 -20.33
C GLU A 243 7.31 -4.54 -19.56
N LEU A 244 7.22 -3.22 -19.65
CA LEU A 244 8.10 -2.29 -18.95
C LEU A 244 7.23 -1.36 -18.11
N VAL A 245 7.49 -1.35 -16.81
CA VAL A 245 6.73 -0.57 -15.83
C VAL A 245 7.66 0.38 -15.09
N PRO A 246 8.01 1.55 -15.66
CA PRO A 246 8.74 2.57 -14.93
C PRO A 246 7.80 3.35 -14.00
N GLY A 247 8.20 3.41 -12.75
CA GLY A 247 7.65 4.23 -11.68
C GLY A 247 8.66 5.29 -11.26
N TYR A 248 8.17 6.51 -11.07
CA TYR A 248 8.91 7.63 -10.54
C TYR A 248 8.17 8.22 -9.35
N PHE A 249 8.91 8.58 -8.31
CA PHE A 249 8.38 9.29 -7.16
C PHE A 249 9.35 10.37 -6.72
N ARG A 250 8.82 11.54 -6.41
CA ARG A 250 9.58 12.63 -5.79
C ARG A 250 8.70 13.33 -4.77
N SER A 251 9.25 13.63 -3.60
CA SER A 251 8.56 14.39 -2.55
C SER A 251 9.51 15.39 -1.93
N THR A 252 9.01 16.59 -1.64
CA THR A 252 9.75 17.65 -0.96
C THR A 252 8.90 18.19 0.18
N GLY A 253 9.48 18.62 1.28
CA GLY A 253 8.71 19.25 2.36
C GLY A 253 7.91 18.26 3.21
N THR A 254 8.22 16.96 3.18
CA THR A 254 7.54 15.98 4.03
C THR A 254 8.23 15.92 5.37
N ILE A 255 7.53 16.25 6.46
CA ILE A 255 8.11 16.11 7.79
C ILE A 255 8.03 14.65 8.21
N ARG A 256 9.18 14.01 8.48
CA ARG A 256 9.28 12.60 8.87
C ARG A 256 10.02 12.43 10.17
N TRP A 257 9.56 11.48 11.00
CA TRP A 257 10.31 11.03 12.17
C TRP A 257 11.61 10.37 11.71
N ILE A 258 12.72 10.76 12.34
CA ILE A 258 14.06 10.20 12.06
C ILE A 258 14.60 9.42 13.26
N ASP A 259 14.29 9.85 14.49
CA ASP A 259 14.84 9.23 15.71
C ASP A 259 14.11 9.69 16.98
N THR A 260 14.36 9.00 18.10
CA THR A 260 13.96 9.40 19.44
C THR A 260 15.16 9.31 20.38
N GLN A 261 15.58 10.44 20.94
CA GLN A 261 16.71 10.52 21.87
C GLN A 261 16.23 10.54 23.33
N THR A 262 16.89 9.77 24.19
CA THR A 262 16.68 9.85 25.64
C THR A 262 17.61 10.90 26.24
N LEU A 263 17.03 11.90 26.90
CA LEU A 263 17.75 12.98 27.57
C LEU A 263 18.28 12.53 28.95
N PRO A 264 19.29 13.24 29.52
CA PRO A 264 19.90 12.86 30.79
C PRO A 264 18.93 12.81 31.99
N ASP A 265 17.83 13.56 31.93
CA ASP A 265 16.77 13.56 32.94
C ASP A 265 15.75 12.42 32.76
N GLY A 266 15.96 11.56 31.76
CA GLY A 266 15.08 10.44 31.41
C GLY A 266 13.89 10.82 30.51
N SER A 267 13.76 12.09 30.13
CA SER A 267 12.74 12.51 29.17
C SER A 267 13.13 12.15 27.73
N GLU A 268 12.16 12.05 26.84
CA GLU A 268 12.40 11.75 25.42
C GLU A 268 12.31 13.01 24.57
N ARG A 269 13.21 13.11 23.60
CA ARG A 269 13.21 14.11 22.54
C ARG A 269 12.96 13.43 21.20
N PHE A 270 11.85 13.77 20.56
CA PHE A 270 11.51 13.24 19.24
C PHE A 270 12.16 14.12 18.18
N LEU A 271 12.83 13.46 17.22
CA LEU A 271 13.51 14.11 16.11
C LEU A 271 12.76 13.87 14.81
N PHE A 272 12.66 14.94 14.03
CA PHE A 272 12.06 14.95 12.70
C PHE A 272 13.02 15.61 11.72
N ALA A 273 12.79 15.38 10.43
CA ALA A 273 13.45 16.13 9.37
C ALA A 273 12.46 16.54 8.29
N ASP A 274 12.74 17.69 7.66
CA ASP A 274 12.18 18.03 6.37
C ASP A 274 12.81 17.17 5.27
N GLN A 275 12.07 16.17 4.82
CA GLN A 275 12.56 15.15 3.91
C GLN A 275 12.36 15.53 2.44
N HIS A 276 13.43 15.40 1.67
CA HIS A 276 13.44 15.28 0.22
C HIS A 276 13.70 13.84 -0.17
N ALA A 277 12.72 13.19 -0.79
CA ALA A 277 12.84 11.81 -1.25
C ALA A 277 12.64 11.73 -2.76
N GLU A 278 13.49 10.97 -3.46
CA GLU A 278 13.37 10.71 -4.89
C GLU A 278 13.65 9.23 -5.17
N SER A 279 12.77 8.59 -5.93
CA SER A 279 12.94 7.19 -6.30
C SER A 279 12.50 6.87 -7.71
N TRP A 280 13.13 5.82 -8.24
CA TRP A 280 12.76 5.15 -9.48
C TRP A 280 12.60 3.67 -9.20
N ASP A 281 11.48 3.11 -9.65
CA ASP A 281 11.22 1.68 -9.68
C ASP A 281 11.00 1.29 -11.13
N VAL A 282 11.79 0.38 -11.69
CA VAL A 282 11.62 -0.04 -13.09
C VAL A 282 11.48 -1.54 -13.11
N THR A 283 10.27 -2.00 -13.38
CA THR A 283 9.99 -3.41 -13.54
C THR A 283 9.98 -3.79 -15.02
N PHE A 284 10.65 -4.89 -15.35
CA PHE A 284 10.67 -5.52 -16.66
C PHE A 284 10.16 -6.95 -16.53
N ARG A 285 9.22 -7.33 -17.39
CA ARG A 285 8.73 -8.70 -17.53
C ARG A 285 8.81 -9.11 -18.98
N SER A 286 9.25 -10.33 -19.26
CA SER A 286 9.29 -10.85 -20.62
C SER A 286 8.97 -12.34 -20.64
N THR A 287 8.22 -12.74 -21.65
CA THR A 287 7.98 -14.14 -22.00
C THR A 287 8.37 -14.33 -23.45
N PHE A 288 9.29 -15.25 -23.69
CA PHE A 288 9.70 -15.70 -25.00
C PHE A 288 9.37 -17.17 -25.21
N VAL A 289 8.63 -17.49 -26.26
CA VAL A 289 8.19 -18.85 -26.62
C VAL A 289 9.02 -19.31 -27.82
N PHE A 290 10.08 -20.07 -27.57
CA PHE A 290 10.93 -20.61 -28.64
C PHE A 290 10.16 -21.65 -29.48
N THR A 291 9.50 -22.59 -28.80
CA THR A 291 8.60 -23.60 -29.37
C THR A 291 7.41 -23.81 -28.43
N THR A 292 6.45 -24.66 -28.80
CA THR A 292 5.33 -25.06 -27.92
C THR A 292 5.79 -25.76 -26.63
N GLU A 293 7.02 -26.26 -26.61
CA GLU A 293 7.62 -26.99 -25.51
C GLU A 293 8.69 -26.20 -24.75
N LEU A 294 9.23 -25.13 -25.35
CA LEU A 294 10.38 -24.38 -24.82
C LEU A 294 10.04 -22.90 -24.63
N THR A 295 9.99 -22.45 -23.38
CA THR A 295 9.65 -21.07 -23.00
C THR A 295 10.64 -20.48 -22.01
N LEU A 296 11.01 -19.21 -22.19
CA LEU A 296 11.80 -18.43 -21.24
C LEU A 296 10.95 -17.29 -20.68
N GLN A 297 10.90 -17.20 -19.35
CA GLN A 297 10.33 -16.06 -18.64
C GLN A 297 11.45 -15.31 -17.93
N VAL A 298 11.43 -13.98 -18.01
CA VAL A 298 12.39 -13.09 -17.35
C VAL A 298 11.63 -12.03 -16.58
N PHE A 299 12.01 -11.83 -15.32
CA PHE A 299 11.58 -10.75 -14.46
C PHE A 299 12.83 -9.99 -14.01
N ALA A 300 12.77 -8.66 -14.05
CA ALA A 300 13.77 -7.81 -13.42
C ALA A 300 13.09 -6.60 -12.79
N GLN A 301 13.55 -6.18 -11.61
CA GLN A 301 13.11 -4.96 -10.96
C GLN A 301 14.32 -4.21 -10.47
N LEU A 302 14.50 -2.99 -10.98
CA LEU A 302 15.48 -2.03 -10.52
C LEU A 302 14.81 -1.03 -9.59
N PHE A 303 15.36 -0.82 -8.40
CA PHE A 303 14.90 0.16 -7.43
C PHE A 303 16.04 1.08 -7.04
N MET A 304 15.81 2.39 -7.13
CA MET A 304 16.73 3.45 -6.71
C MET A 304 15.98 4.40 -5.81
N LEU A 305 16.52 4.72 -4.64
CA LEU A 305 15.96 5.66 -3.69
C LEU A 305 17.07 6.56 -3.18
N SER A 306 16.81 7.86 -3.11
CA SER A 306 17.61 8.81 -2.34
C SER A 306 16.71 9.56 -1.37
N VAL A 307 17.22 9.76 -0.16
CA VAL A 307 16.58 10.51 0.92
C VAL A 307 17.59 11.49 1.50
N ASP A 308 17.27 12.77 1.34
CA ASP A 308 17.94 13.94 1.90
C ASP A 308 17.04 14.50 3.01
N ASN A 309 17.44 14.28 4.26
CA ASN A 309 16.76 14.80 5.43
C ASN A 309 17.38 16.17 5.72
N ARG A 310 16.70 17.27 5.38
CA ARG A 310 17.30 18.61 5.44
C ARG A 310 17.27 19.19 6.86
N GLU A 311 16.39 20.18 7.07
CA GLU A 311 16.26 20.84 8.37
C GLU A 311 15.82 19.81 9.42
N LYS A 312 16.65 19.61 10.44
CA LYS A 312 16.29 18.79 11.60
C LYS A 312 15.42 19.60 12.54
N LEU A 313 14.38 18.95 13.02
CA LEU A 313 13.36 19.54 13.87
C LEU A 313 13.20 18.68 15.12
N SER A 314 12.86 19.29 16.24
CA SER A 314 12.57 18.57 17.47
C SER A 314 11.49 19.25 18.28
N GLY A 315 10.79 18.46 19.09
CA GLY A 315 9.85 18.94 20.10
C GLY A 315 9.87 18.01 21.32
N PRO A 316 9.67 18.55 22.55
CA PRO A 316 9.48 17.71 23.73
C PRO A 316 8.14 16.97 23.64
N VAL A 317 8.01 15.84 24.35
CA VAL A 317 6.72 15.14 24.47
C VAL A 317 5.68 16.06 25.13
N PRO A 318 4.62 16.50 24.42
CA PRO A 318 3.66 17.42 25.02
C PRO A 318 2.79 16.69 26.05
N ALA A 319 2.37 17.43 27.08
CA ALA A 319 1.28 17.00 27.94
C ALA A 319 0.03 16.81 27.08
N GLY A 320 -0.42 15.56 26.89
CA GLY A 320 -1.58 15.25 26.06
C GLY A 320 -1.33 14.37 24.83
N SER A 321 -0.10 13.86 24.61
CA SER A 321 0.22 12.76 23.67
C SER A 321 0.09 13.03 22.15
N SER A 322 0.10 14.29 21.72
CA SER A 322 0.21 14.63 20.30
C SER A 322 1.03 15.91 20.09
N PHE A 323 1.81 15.98 19.01
CA PHE A 323 2.51 17.19 18.57
C PHE A 323 2.10 17.49 17.12
N GLY A 324 1.90 18.76 16.83
CA GLY A 324 1.69 19.29 15.49
C GLY A 324 3.00 19.61 14.78
N VAL A 325 2.92 19.79 13.45
CA VAL A 325 4.05 20.33 12.66
C VAL A 325 4.53 21.68 13.22
N ASP A 326 3.61 22.50 13.73
CA ASP A 326 3.91 23.84 14.25
C ASP A 326 4.48 23.82 15.69
N ASP A 327 4.43 22.68 16.37
CA ASP A 327 5.05 22.49 17.70
C ASP A 327 6.54 22.15 17.60
N LEU A 328 7.05 21.91 16.39
CA LEU A 328 8.43 21.54 16.14
C LEU A 328 9.32 22.78 15.95
N ALA A 329 10.47 22.79 16.60
CA ALA A 329 11.49 23.83 16.46
C ALA A 329 12.74 23.28 15.77
N ALA A 330 13.50 24.16 15.11
CA ALA A 330 14.79 23.83 14.54
C ALA A 330 15.73 23.22 15.60
N ALA A 331 16.40 22.13 15.25
CA ALA A 331 17.29 21.36 16.11
C ALA A 331 18.71 21.35 15.51
N PRO A 332 19.44 22.49 15.51
CA PRO A 332 20.73 22.62 14.85
C PRO A 332 21.85 21.81 15.52
N ASP A 333 21.59 21.29 16.72
CA ASP A 333 22.49 20.43 17.48
C ASP A 333 22.44 18.96 17.02
N VAL A 334 21.44 18.59 16.21
CA VAL A 334 21.33 17.25 15.63
C VAL A 334 22.26 17.14 14.42
N ALA A 335 23.07 16.07 14.40
CA ALA A 335 23.99 15.81 13.31
C ALA A 335 23.26 15.51 12.00
N ASP A 336 23.96 15.72 10.88
CA ASP A 336 23.44 15.47 9.54
C ASP A 336 23.87 14.08 9.02
N ASP A 337 23.43 13.03 9.72
CA ASP A 337 23.81 11.63 9.49
C ASP A 337 22.63 10.72 9.15
N TYR A 338 21.47 11.31 8.87
CA TYR A 338 20.23 10.60 8.53
C TYR A 338 19.99 10.46 7.02
N ASP A 339 20.91 10.93 6.19
CA ASP A 339 20.79 10.87 4.74
C ASP A 339 21.22 9.51 4.21
N TYR A 340 20.48 8.99 3.23
CA TYR A 340 20.83 7.71 2.63
C TYR A 340 20.35 7.59 1.19
N ARG A 341 21.06 6.75 0.44
CA ARG A 341 20.59 6.21 -0.82
C ARG A 341 20.64 4.69 -0.80
N THR A 342 19.70 4.09 -1.51
CA THR A 342 19.59 2.65 -1.71
C THR A 342 19.44 2.37 -3.20
N LEU A 343 20.17 1.37 -3.67
CA LEU A 343 20.09 0.83 -5.00
C LEU A 343 19.92 -0.69 -4.86
N GLY A 344 18.90 -1.24 -5.51
CA GLY A 344 18.63 -2.67 -5.53
C GLY A 344 18.22 -3.12 -6.92
N MET A 345 18.64 -4.31 -7.32
CA MET A 345 18.12 -4.97 -8.51
C MET A 345 17.83 -6.43 -8.20
N ASN A 346 16.62 -6.87 -8.52
CA ASN A 346 16.24 -8.28 -8.45
C ASN A 346 16.02 -8.80 -9.86
N VAL A 347 16.55 -9.99 -10.16
CA VAL A 347 16.40 -10.66 -11.45
C VAL A 347 15.95 -12.09 -11.22
N SER A 348 15.00 -12.57 -12.02
CA SER A 348 14.66 -13.99 -12.11
C SER A 348 14.51 -14.38 -13.58
N ALA A 349 15.06 -15.53 -13.95
CA ALA A 349 14.87 -16.13 -15.26
C ALA A 349 14.49 -17.60 -15.10
N VAL A 350 13.43 -18.02 -15.80
CA VAL A 350 12.92 -19.39 -15.76
C VAL A 350 12.80 -19.90 -17.18
N LEU A 351 13.65 -20.86 -17.55
CA LEU A 351 13.53 -21.62 -18.77
C LEU A 351 12.75 -22.91 -18.46
N ARG A 352 11.60 -23.12 -19.09
CA ARG A 352 10.82 -24.36 -19.05
C ARG A 352 10.99 -25.09 -20.37
N TYR A 353 11.33 -26.38 -20.32
CA TYR A 353 11.44 -27.26 -21.47
C TYR A 353 10.67 -28.56 -21.25
N GLU A 354 9.67 -28.83 -22.09
CA GLU A 354 8.98 -30.11 -22.16
C GLU A 354 9.69 -31.02 -23.16
N TYR A 355 10.55 -31.90 -22.66
CA TYR A 355 11.43 -32.72 -23.51
C TYR A 355 10.78 -34.02 -23.99
N LEU A 356 9.69 -34.44 -23.33
CA LEU A 356 8.76 -35.50 -23.74
C LEU A 356 7.36 -35.11 -23.27
N PRO A 357 6.27 -35.63 -23.88
CA PRO A 357 4.92 -35.40 -23.39
C PRO A 357 4.81 -35.70 -21.89
N GLY A 358 4.44 -34.69 -21.09
CA GLY A 358 4.32 -34.82 -19.64
C GLY A 358 5.64 -34.81 -18.85
N SER A 359 6.80 -34.75 -19.51
CA SER A 359 8.12 -34.66 -18.86
C SER A 359 8.75 -33.28 -19.06
N VAL A 360 9.00 -32.57 -17.97
CA VAL A 360 9.41 -31.16 -17.99
C VAL A 360 10.68 -30.94 -17.20
N ALA A 361 11.60 -30.16 -17.75
CA ALA A 361 12.76 -29.60 -17.09
C ALA A 361 12.60 -28.09 -16.90
N TYR A 362 13.09 -27.57 -15.78
CA TYR A 362 13.20 -26.15 -15.49
C TYR A 362 14.66 -25.81 -15.18
N LEU A 363 15.15 -24.73 -15.77
CA LEU A 363 16.38 -24.04 -15.35
C LEU A 363 15.98 -22.68 -14.81
N VAL A 364 16.26 -22.45 -13.54
CA VAL A 364 15.90 -21.23 -12.81
C VAL A 364 17.17 -20.52 -12.37
N TYR A 365 17.23 -19.23 -12.66
CA TYR A 365 18.21 -18.31 -12.13
C TYR A 365 17.51 -17.22 -11.34
N THR A 366 18.04 -16.87 -10.17
CA THR A 366 17.68 -15.65 -9.44
C THR A 366 18.94 -14.92 -9.01
N GLY A 367 18.93 -13.60 -9.12
CA GLY A 367 19.99 -12.71 -8.66
C GLY A 367 19.43 -11.54 -7.86
N SER A 368 20.02 -11.23 -6.72
CA SER A 368 19.72 -10.04 -5.92
C SER A 368 21.00 -9.22 -5.78
N PHE A 369 20.94 -7.96 -6.21
CA PHE A 369 22.04 -7.00 -6.18
C PHE A 369 21.64 -5.86 -5.28
N SER A 370 22.50 -5.44 -4.36
CA SER A 370 22.18 -4.29 -3.50
C SER A 370 23.41 -3.46 -3.16
N ASN A 371 23.19 -2.15 -3.04
CA ASN A 371 24.18 -1.20 -2.58
C ASN A 371 23.47 -0.08 -1.81
N SER A 372 24.09 0.39 -0.72
CA SER A 372 23.58 1.50 0.08
C SER A 372 24.73 2.41 0.50
N ALA A 373 24.48 3.71 0.52
CA ALA A 373 25.47 4.69 0.99
C ALA A 373 24.78 5.82 1.77
N SER A 374 25.48 6.38 2.74
CA SER A 374 25.03 7.50 3.58
C SER A 374 25.20 8.87 2.91
N ILE A 375 24.96 8.94 1.60
CA ILE A 375 25.03 10.17 0.80
C ILE A 375 23.79 10.28 -0.09
N PRO A 376 23.13 11.46 -0.16
CA PRO A 376 21.83 11.58 -0.82
C PRO A 376 21.94 11.94 -2.32
N GLU A 377 23.08 11.74 -2.98
CA GLU A 377 23.22 12.12 -4.39
C GLU A 377 22.40 11.20 -5.31
N PHE A 378 21.38 11.77 -5.98
CA PHE A 378 20.59 11.07 -6.98
C PHE A 378 21.15 11.30 -8.39
N ARG A 379 22.00 10.37 -8.86
CA ARG A 379 22.59 10.40 -10.21
C ARG A 379 22.34 9.05 -10.92
N PRO A 380 21.22 8.85 -11.63
CA PRO A 380 20.80 7.55 -12.16
C PRO A 380 21.88 6.79 -12.93
N ALA A 381 22.60 7.46 -13.83
CA ALA A 381 23.66 6.84 -14.62
C ALA A 381 24.85 6.37 -13.76
N ALA A 382 25.23 7.13 -12.73
CA ALA A 382 26.30 6.75 -11.82
C ALA A 382 25.86 5.59 -10.91
N LEU A 383 24.61 5.61 -10.43
CA LEU A 383 24.03 4.53 -9.63
C LEU A 383 24.00 3.20 -10.41
N LEU A 384 23.61 3.23 -11.69
CA LEU A 384 23.66 2.04 -12.55
C LEU A 384 25.09 1.49 -12.72
N GLY A 385 26.10 2.36 -12.73
CA GLY A 385 27.51 1.95 -12.72
C GLY A 385 27.91 1.26 -11.42
N ASP A 386 27.46 1.79 -10.27
CA ASP A 386 27.71 1.20 -8.95
C ASP A 386 27.11 -0.21 -8.83
N LEU A 387 26.01 -0.50 -9.53
CA LEU A 387 25.36 -1.82 -9.55
C LEU A 387 26.27 -2.91 -10.14
N ALA A 388 27.07 -2.58 -11.16
CA ALA A 388 27.95 -3.53 -11.83
C ALA A 388 29.10 -4.01 -10.92
N GLY A 389 29.42 -3.23 -9.88
CA GLY A 389 30.39 -3.59 -8.83
C GLY A 389 29.75 -4.02 -7.51
N ALA A 390 28.41 -4.05 -7.41
CA ALA A 390 27.71 -4.38 -6.18
C ALA A 390 27.83 -5.88 -5.87
N GLY A 391 27.86 -6.20 -4.57
CA GLY A 391 27.71 -7.58 -4.11
C GLY A 391 26.38 -8.16 -4.58
N ALA A 392 26.39 -9.44 -4.96
CA ALA A 392 25.22 -10.10 -5.52
C ALA A 392 25.07 -11.52 -4.97
N ASP A 393 23.84 -11.86 -4.60
CA ASP A 393 23.45 -13.22 -4.26
C ASP A 393 22.87 -13.89 -5.50
N HIS A 394 23.46 -15.00 -5.90
CA HIS A 394 23.03 -15.77 -7.07
C HIS A 394 22.54 -17.16 -6.64
N VAL A 395 21.39 -17.56 -7.15
CA VAL A 395 20.88 -18.93 -6.99
C VAL A 395 20.58 -19.51 -8.37
N PHE A 396 21.09 -20.71 -8.59
CA PHE A 396 20.83 -21.52 -9.78
C PHE A 396 20.14 -22.80 -9.35
N MET A 397 19.04 -23.15 -9.99
CA MET A 397 18.28 -24.36 -9.71
C MET A 397 17.91 -25.08 -11.00
N ILE A 398 18.07 -26.40 -10.99
CA ILE A 398 17.55 -27.29 -12.02
C ILE A 398 16.49 -28.18 -11.39
N LYS A 399 15.32 -28.25 -12.00
CA LYS A 399 14.24 -29.17 -11.60
C LYS A 399 13.85 -30.03 -12.79
N ILE A 400 13.87 -31.34 -12.63
CA ILE A 400 13.53 -32.29 -13.69
C ILE A 400 12.37 -33.15 -13.20
N SER A 401 11.37 -33.33 -14.06
CA SER A 401 10.24 -34.23 -13.85
C SER A 401 10.12 -35.14 -15.07
N TYR A 402 9.97 -36.43 -14.82
CA TYR A 402 9.82 -37.44 -15.87
C TYR A 402 8.50 -38.17 -15.66
N PHE A 403 7.68 -38.20 -16.71
CA PHE A 403 6.43 -38.94 -16.74
C PHE A 403 6.67 -40.32 -17.36
N TRP A 404 6.26 -41.36 -16.64
CA TRP A 404 6.49 -42.76 -17.00
C TRP A 404 5.35 -43.37 -17.83
N GLY A 405 4.37 -42.57 -18.28
CA GLY A 405 3.09 -43.03 -18.85
C GLY A 405 2.90 -42.75 -20.32
#